data_AF-A0A7M2WW40-F1
#
_entry.id   AF-A0A7M2WW40-F1
#
_cell.length_a   1.000
_cell.length_b   1.000
_cell.length_c   1.000
_cell.angle_alpha   90.00
_cell.angle_beta   90.00
_cell.angle_gamma   90.00
#
_symmetry.space_group_name_H-M   'P 1'
#
loop_
_entity.id
_entity.type
_entity.pdbx_description
1 polymer ?
#
loop_
_entity_poly.entity_id
_entity_poly.type
_entity_poly.pdbx_seq_one_letter_code
_entity_poly.pdbx_strand_id
1 'polypeptide(L)'
;MTAILPSILFKQKRGLCPGCGAPLPLDGDVAQLACGFCGQKAVLERRLRKVEPEVADAPLRLYVDAESAEAQNLTRAAWVRSKQYREGIVGRASCPGCGDGLDYEDDATAIHCRTCGTNSRLERRLWSPPPDPETEVPRPRHPNDRRRATEGDHPDTEHLIYRILHETDADRRLAFARHFEQWTNINATSARLLPPLLESTKNAEPAYQRAVADLIGKLLCEGDPGLRNTAIRAAERFIFDVGCPRPIVFEVGLGDGVCLKPLLDAAEFACRRGEFEYACWCLHGVNLIFQRNYPQHPIMGQIILYRMLYLTGPVLAFAMLLAQRQFGIGFHYDAPTLLHFIDDAAVERPSLLPELDKSFYVGWPKDETEFRHRFDVYRSLKTDASRAAALRHYLRVPENATPAQWQRFFEFVLPIWDTEGPLKPAAEAALYAVVDGSYPTPDPVHELVKQRGRSLPVEVQRSYLGTNPKTPYLSYDGLPYWQSPKEPGLSPEMQKSLDEWKAGLHAAIDTDREARDAATERFRAVDPHSVELYDGKTDAPEPPPAPPTPEEVEATREAEQLHAESRKLMRDQMEQAIERMEAMREQVKTFSPESVKMIDEQIAQLRKQIGE
;
A
#
# COMPACT_ATOMS: atom_id res chain seq x y z
N MET A 1 -2.04 -4.86 2.90
CA MET A 1 -0.67 -5.38 3.13
C MET A 1 -0.09 -4.81 4.43
N THR A 2 0.49 -5.61 5.33
CA THR A 2 1.21 -5.11 6.52
C THR A 2 2.72 -5.19 6.33
N ALA A 3 3.38 -4.05 6.35
CA ALA A 3 4.84 -3.94 6.28
C ALA A 3 5.47 -4.10 7.68
N ILE A 4 6.57 -4.84 7.77
CA ILE A 4 7.41 -4.89 8.96
C ILE A 4 8.02 -3.51 9.16
N LEU A 5 7.95 -2.95 10.37
CA LEU A 5 8.60 -1.68 10.67
C LEU A 5 10.13 -1.85 10.65
N PRO A 6 10.91 -1.03 9.93
CA PRO A 6 12.36 -1.11 9.90
C PRO A 6 12.92 -0.87 11.30
N SER A 7 14.02 -1.53 11.62
CA SER A 7 14.57 -1.54 12.97
C SER A 7 14.97 -0.15 13.45
N ILE A 8 15.52 0.67 12.55
CA ILE A 8 15.99 2.02 12.85
C ILE A 8 14.84 2.98 13.15
N LEU A 9 13.72 2.87 12.40
CA LEU A 9 12.55 3.72 12.61
C LEU A 9 12.02 3.48 14.03
N PHE A 10 11.85 2.21 14.43
CA PHE A 10 11.41 1.90 15.77
C PHE A 10 12.38 2.42 16.85
N LYS A 11 13.70 2.20 16.69
CA LYS A 11 14.72 2.70 17.63
C LYS A 11 14.72 4.22 17.77
N GLN A 12 14.32 4.93 16.73
CA GLN A 12 14.16 6.38 16.73
C GLN A 12 12.75 6.82 17.13
N LYS A 13 11.90 5.92 17.61
CA LYS A 13 10.50 6.17 17.96
C LYS A 13 9.68 6.71 16.78
N ARG A 14 9.87 6.11 15.61
CA ARG A 14 9.17 6.43 14.36
C ARG A 14 8.51 5.17 13.78
N GLY A 15 7.30 5.35 13.27
CA GLY A 15 6.45 4.37 12.60
C GLY A 15 6.02 4.86 11.24
N LEU A 16 5.38 4.00 10.43
CA LEU A 16 4.66 4.40 9.23
C LEU A 16 3.19 4.03 9.38
N CYS A 17 2.28 4.95 9.05
CA CYS A 17 0.86 4.69 9.10
C CYS A 17 0.48 3.52 8.18
N PRO A 18 -0.24 2.50 8.67
CA PRO A 18 -0.61 1.35 7.85
C PRO A 18 -1.59 1.72 6.73
N GLY A 19 -2.43 2.75 6.94
CA GLY A 19 -3.35 3.29 5.94
C GLY A 19 -2.62 4.10 4.86
N CYS A 20 -2.06 5.26 5.21
CA CYS A 20 -1.50 6.20 4.22
C CYS A 20 0.03 6.13 4.03
N GLY A 21 0.76 5.46 4.91
CA GLY A 21 2.23 5.42 4.88
C GLY A 21 2.93 6.65 5.47
N ALA A 22 2.20 7.64 5.97
CA ALA A 22 2.79 8.83 6.58
C ALA A 22 3.62 8.46 7.82
N PRO A 23 4.75 9.14 8.08
CA PRO A 23 5.49 8.95 9.33
C PRO A 23 4.61 9.19 10.56
N LEU A 24 4.78 8.32 11.56
CA LEU A 24 4.08 8.38 12.83
C LEU A 24 5.08 8.44 13.98
N PRO A 25 4.94 9.37 14.92
CA PRO A 25 5.70 9.29 16.17
C PRO A 25 5.21 8.08 16.99
N LEU A 26 6.15 7.31 17.53
CA LEU A 26 5.91 6.23 18.48
C LEU A 26 6.32 6.70 19.88
N ASP A 27 5.65 7.76 20.36
CA ASP A 27 5.92 8.31 21.68
C ASP A 27 5.33 7.40 22.77
N GLY A 28 6.15 6.47 23.27
CA GLY A 28 5.83 5.57 24.38
C GLY A 28 5.15 4.27 23.97
N ASP A 29 4.80 3.44 24.97
CA ASP A 29 4.15 2.13 24.80
C ASP A 29 2.64 2.24 24.54
N VAL A 30 2.22 3.17 23.68
CA VAL A 30 0.80 3.34 23.39
C VAL A 30 0.38 2.28 22.37
N ALA A 31 -0.50 1.36 22.79
CA ALA A 31 -0.99 0.27 21.95
C ALA A 31 -1.76 0.76 20.71
N GLN A 32 -2.30 1.98 20.75
CA GLN A 32 -3.03 2.61 19.65
C GLN A 32 -2.57 4.04 19.42
N LEU A 33 -2.32 4.38 18.16
CA LEU A 33 -1.90 5.71 17.71
C LEU A 33 -2.86 6.19 16.64
N ALA A 34 -3.20 7.48 16.63
CA ALA A 34 -3.95 8.09 15.54
C ALA A 34 -2.97 8.76 14.57
N CYS A 35 -3.16 8.53 13.27
CA CYS A 35 -2.36 9.22 12.26
C CYS A 35 -2.75 10.68 12.15
N GLY A 36 -1.81 11.59 12.41
CA GLY A 36 -2.04 13.04 12.27
C GLY A 36 -2.35 13.50 10.84
N PHE A 37 -2.12 12.65 9.83
CA PHE A 37 -2.44 12.95 8.43
C PHE A 37 -3.79 12.35 8.00
N CYS A 38 -3.95 11.02 8.02
CA CYS A 38 -5.17 10.39 7.52
C CYS A 38 -6.27 10.19 8.59
N GLY A 39 -5.97 10.43 9.87
CA GLY A 39 -6.89 10.22 10.99
C GLY A 39 -7.11 8.74 11.38
N GLN A 40 -6.58 7.78 10.62
CA GLN A 40 -6.76 6.36 10.94
C GLN A 40 -6.03 5.96 12.22
N LYS A 41 -6.67 5.09 13.00
CA LYS A 41 -6.05 4.41 14.14
C LYS A 41 -5.11 3.33 13.63
N ALA A 42 -3.92 3.27 14.21
CA ALA A 42 -2.90 2.26 13.99
C ALA A 42 -2.63 1.54 15.31
N VAL A 43 -2.63 0.21 15.29
CA VAL A 43 -2.31 -0.62 16.46
C VAL A 43 -0.87 -1.09 16.34
N LEU A 44 -0.02 -0.78 17.33
CA LEU A 44 1.37 -1.26 17.36
C LEU A 44 1.40 -2.68 17.93
N GLU A 45 1.72 -3.64 17.07
CA GLU A 45 1.84 -5.04 17.41
C GLU A 45 3.32 -5.46 17.52
N ARG A 46 3.68 -6.17 18.59
CA ARG A 46 5.02 -6.74 18.84
C ARG A 46 4.91 -8.28 18.82
N ARG A 47 5.74 -8.97 18.02
CA ARG A 47 5.69 -10.44 17.88
C ARG A 47 7.07 -11.08 17.87
N LEU A 48 7.22 -12.20 18.58
CA LEU A 48 8.44 -13.02 18.53
C LEU A 48 8.37 -14.09 17.45
N ARG A 49 9.43 -14.24 16.66
CA ARG A 49 9.58 -15.28 15.64
C ARG A 49 10.91 -15.99 15.78
N LYS A 50 11.00 -17.31 15.57
CA LYS A 50 12.28 -18.03 15.50
C LYS A 50 13.21 -17.44 14.43
N VAL A 51 14.49 -17.25 14.76
CA VAL A 51 15.52 -16.78 13.80
C VAL A 51 15.75 -17.87 12.77
N GLU A 52 15.46 -17.57 11.51
CA GLU A 52 15.77 -18.40 10.34
C GLU A 52 16.98 -17.79 9.60
N PRO A 53 17.80 -18.58 8.88
CA PRO A 53 18.94 -18.07 8.12
C PRO A 53 18.49 -17.01 7.09
N GLU A 54 19.14 -15.85 7.13
CA GLU A 54 18.93 -14.78 6.15
C GLU A 54 19.51 -15.24 4.80
N VAL A 55 18.66 -15.26 3.78
CA VAL A 55 19.09 -15.48 2.39
C VAL A 55 19.35 -14.10 1.81
N ALA A 56 20.61 -13.81 1.47
CA ALA A 56 20.96 -12.60 0.73
C ALA A 56 20.08 -12.50 -0.53
N ASP A 57 19.60 -11.29 -0.84
CA ASP A 57 18.70 -11.00 -1.97
C ASP A 57 17.27 -11.56 -1.90
N ALA A 58 16.83 -12.08 -0.74
CA ALA A 58 15.43 -12.47 -0.58
C ALA A 58 14.49 -11.25 -0.47
N PRO A 59 13.46 -11.12 -1.34
CA PRO A 59 12.55 -9.99 -1.32
C PRO A 59 11.77 -9.93 -0.01
N LEU A 60 11.31 -8.72 0.35
CA LEU A 60 10.33 -8.50 1.41
C LEU A 60 9.16 -9.46 1.22
N ARG A 61 9.13 -10.46 2.09
CA ARG A 61 8.24 -11.62 2.01
C ARG A 61 6.81 -11.18 2.31
N LEU A 62 5.93 -11.29 1.32
CA LEU A 62 4.48 -11.12 1.44
C LEU A 62 3.93 -12.30 2.27
N TYR A 63 3.55 -12.04 3.52
CA TYR A 63 2.94 -13.05 4.36
C TYR A 63 1.49 -12.68 4.63
N VAL A 64 0.58 -13.58 4.30
CA VAL A 64 -0.85 -13.48 4.56
C VAL A 64 -1.14 -14.45 5.72
N ASP A 65 -2.03 -14.10 6.66
CA ASP A 65 -2.42 -15.08 7.68
C ASP A 65 -3.34 -16.16 7.08
N ALA A 66 -3.48 -17.30 7.76
CA ALA A 66 -4.19 -18.45 7.22
C ALA A 66 -5.65 -18.14 6.87
N GLU A 67 -6.36 -17.40 7.72
CA GLU A 67 -7.74 -16.99 7.48
C GLU A 67 -7.85 -16.08 6.24
N SER A 68 -6.94 -15.10 6.10
CA SER A 68 -6.95 -14.20 4.95
C SER A 68 -6.51 -14.90 3.66
N ALA A 69 -5.61 -15.89 3.74
CA ALA A 69 -5.18 -16.68 2.59
C ALA A 69 -6.29 -17.62 2.10
N GLU A 70 -7.05 -18.19 3.04
CA GLU A 70 -8.20 -19.06 2.81
C GLU A 70 -9.39 -18.25 2.26
N ALA A 71 -9.70 -17.10 2.86
CA ALA A 71 -10.74 -16.18 2.37
C ALA A 71 -10.44 -15.58 0.98
N GLN A 72 -9.16 -15.46 0.61
CA GLN A 72 -8.73 -14.92 -0.69
C GLN A 72 -8.30 -16.00 -1.70
N ASN A 73 -8.49 -17.27 -1.38
CA ASN A 73 -8.17 -18.42 -2.24
C ASN A 73 -6.71 -18.42 -2.78
N LEU A 74 -5.76 -17.91 -1.99
CA LEU A 74 -4.35 -17.73 -2.37
C LEU A 74 -3.58 -19.05 -2.23
N THR A 75 -3.66 -19.94 -3.23
CA THR A 75 -3.17 -21.32 -3.09
C THR A 75 -1.75 -21.62 -3.59
N ARG A 76 -1.02 -20.69 -4.24
CA ARG A 76 0.32 -21.03 -4.82
C ARG A 76 1.46 -20.02 -4.70
N ALA A 77 1.25 -18.80 -4.19
CA ALA A 77 2.32 -17.80 -4.07
C ALA A 77 2.45 -17.14 -2.68
N ALA A 78 1.52 -17.40 -1.76
CA ALA A 78 1.52 -16.84 -0.42
C ALA A 78 1.92 -17.90 0.61
N TRP A 79 2.89 -17.60 1.46
CA TRP A 79 3.26 -18.44 2.59
C TRP A 79 2.24 -18.25 3.73
N VAL A 80 1.60 -19.35 4.15
CA VAL A 80 0.52 -19.41 5.16
C VAL A 80 1.07 -19.54 6.58
N ARG A 81 0.56 -18.75 7.53
CA ARG A 81 1.03 -18.66 8.93
C ARG A 81 0.37 -19.70 9.85
N SER A 82 1.06 -20.19 10.88
CA SER A 82 0.46 -20.99 11.96
C SER A 82 -0.36 -20.13 12.95
N LYS A 83 -1.48 -20.67 13.43
CA LYS A 83 -2.55 -19.96 14.19
C LYS A 83 -2.17 -19.47 15.61
N GLN A 84 -0.98 -19.80 16.13
CA GLN A 84 -0.75 -19.78 17.58
C GLN A 84 -0.25 -18.45 18.20
N TYR A 85 -0.07 -17.36 17.44
CA TYR A 85 0.67 -16.18 17.96
C TYR A 85 0.02 -14.83 17.59
N ARG A 86 -1.26 -14.66 17.92
CA ARG A 86 -1.95 -13.35 17.99
C ARG A 86 -2.09 -12.98 19.47
N GLU A 87 -1.15 -12.23 20.03
CA GLU A 87 -1.41 -11.48 21.25
C GLU A 87 -1.22 -10.00 20.93
N GLY A 88 -2.33 -9.34 20.59
CA GLY A 88 -2.33 -7.98 20.08
C GLY A 88 -1.96 -6.90 21.10
N ILE A 89 -1.78 -7.26 22.37
CA ILE A 89 -1.46 -6.35 23.48
C ILE A 89 -0.75 -7.18 24.55
N VAL A 90 0.58 -7.14 24.66
CA VAL A 90 1.25 -7.79 25.80
C VAL A 90 2.48 -7.04 26.29
N GLY A 91 2.56 -6.89 27.61
CA GLY A 91 3.80 -6.59 28.33
C GLY A 91 4.71 -7.81 28.52
N ARG A 92 4.43 -8.94 27.86
CA ARG A 92 5.20 -10.21 27.94
C ARG A 92 5.04 -11.02 26.65
N ALA A 93 6.13 -11.39 25.97
CA ALA A 93 6.02 -12.14 24.71
C ALA A 93 6.20 -13.64 24.95
N SER A 94 5.50 -14.49 24.21
CA SER A 94 5.66 -15.95 24.35
C SER A 94 6.70 -16.51 23.36
N CYS A 95 7.49 -17.49 23.80
CA CYS A 95 8.53 -18.12 23.00
C CYS A 95 7.91 -18.95 21.85
N PRO A 96 8.33 -18.76 20.58
CA PRO A 96 7.81 -19.55 19.45
C PRO A 96 8.30 -21.01 19.45
N GLY A 97 9.30 -21.36 20.26
CA GLY A 97 9.83 -22.72 20.36
C GLY A 97 9.15 -23.58 21.42
N CYS A 98 8.80 -23.00 22.57
CA CYS A 98 8.27 -23.76 23.72
C CYS A 98 7.02 -23.16 24.37
N GLY A 99 6.58 -21.97 23.95
CA GLY A 99 5.42 -21.28 24.52
C GLY A 99 5.69 -20.51 25.81
N ASP A 100 6.87 -20.62 26.42
CA ASP A 100 7.21 -19.92 27.66
C ASP A 100 7.16 -18.40 27.52
N GLY A 101 6.67 -17.72 28.56
CA GLY A 101 6.73 -16.26 28.66
C GLY A 101 8.17 -15.75 28.72
N LEU A 102 8.46 -14.73 27.92
CA LEU A 102 9.73 -14.06 27.78
C LEU A 102 9.58 -12.59 28.18
N ASP A 103 10.42 -12.19 29.11
CA ASP A 103 10.66 -10.79 29.44
C ASP A 103 11.71 -10.24 28.48
N TYR A 104 11.50 -9.03 27.96
CA TYR A 104 12.43 -8.38 27.03
C TYR A 104 12.44 -6.86 27.20
N GLU A 105 13.58 -6.24 26.91
CA GLU A 105 13.75 -4.79 26.88
C GLU A 105 13.13 -4.21 25.59
N ASP A 106 12.55 -3.01 25.66
CA ASP A 106 11.72 -2.43 24.58
C ASP A 106 12.40 -2.33 23.21
N ASP A 107 13.73 -2.21 23.19
CA ASP A 107 14.57 -2.05 22.00
C ASP A 107 15.25 -3.33 21.50
N ALA A 108 15.01 -4.48 22.16
CA ALA A 108 15.60 -5.76 21.77
C ALA A 108 15.21 -6.13 20.31
N THR A 109 16.21 -6.49 19.50
CA THR A 109 16.01 -6.97 18.12
C THR A 109 15.93 -8.50 18.05
N ALA A 110 16.57 -9.18 19.01
CA ALA A 110 16.54 -10.62 19.18
C ALA A 110 16.43 -10.98 20.66
N ILE A 111 15.74 -12.08 20.96
CA ILE A 111 15.46 -12.58 22.29
C ILE A 111 15.80 -14.07 22.31
N HIS A 112 16.67 -14.45 23.24
CA HIS A 112 17.05 -15.83 23.46
C HIS A 112 16.16 -16.45 24.52
N CYS A 113 15.43 -17.51 24.18
CA CYS A 113 14.63 -18.24 25.15
C CYS A 113 15.52 -19.04 26.10
N ARG A 114 15.49 -18.71 27.40
CA ARG A 114 16.27 -19.41 28.43
C ARG A 114 15.81 -20.86 28.65
N THR A 115 14.56 -21.18 28.33
CA THR A 115 13.99 -22.52 28.55
C THR A 115 14.38 -23.51 27.45
N CYS A 116 14.16 -23.16 26.18
CA CYS A 116 14.38 -24.08 25.06
C CYS A 116 15.56 -23.71 24.15
N GLY A 117 16.29 -22.63 24.48
CA GLY A 117 17.42 -22.14 23.69
C GLY A 117 17.04 -21.53 22.34
N THR A 118 15.75 -21.37 22.04
CA THR A 118 15.29 -20.82 20.75
C THR A 118 15.66 -19.34 20.65
N ASN A 119 16.51 -19.01 19.67
CA ASN A 119 16.74 -17.63 19.25
C ASN A 119 15.54 -17.13 18.48
N SER A 120 14.99 -15.99 18.91
CA SER A 120 13.83 -15.36 18.29
C SER A 120 14.12 -13.91 17.90
N ARG A 121 13.64 -13.44 16.75
CA ARG A 121 13.63 -12.04 16.30
C ARG A 121 12.31 -11.40 16.71
N LEU A 122 12.35 -10.17 17.22
CA LEU A 122 11.15 -9.39 17.55
C LEU A 122 10.71 -8.59 16.31
N GLU A 123 9.61 -9.00 15.69
CA GLU A 123 8.93 -8.28 14.61
C GLU A 123 7.95 -7.25 15.18
N ARG A 124 7.89 -6.06 14.58
CA ARG A 124 6.99 -4.99 14.98
C ARG A 124 6.17 -4.53 13.78
N ARG A 125 4.86 -4.38 13.94
CA ARG A 125 3.92 -4.07 12.85
C ARG A 125 2.87 -3.07 13.29
N LEU A 126 2.44 -2.21 12.37
CA LEU A 126 1.27 -1.36 12.57
C LEU A 126 0.11 -1.91 11.73
N TRP A 127 -1.09 -2.00 12.33
CA TRP A 127 -2.28 -2.52 11.67
C TRP A 127 -3.45 -1.55 11.73
N SER A 128 -4.26 -1.57 10.66
CA SER A 128 -5.59 -0.97 10.64
C SER A 128 -6.60 -1.91 11.32
N PRO A 129 -7.57 -1.41 12.10
CA PRO A 129 -8.66 -2.24 12.62
C PRO A 129 -9.42 -2.93 11.47
N PRO A 130 -9.83 -4.21 11.62
CA PRO A 130 -10.64 -4.88 10.61
C PRO A 130 -11.99 -4.16 10.42
N PRO A 131 -12.55 -4.15 9.19
CA PRO A 131 -13.89 -3.64 8.94
C PRO A 131 -14.96 -4.53 9.60
N ASP A 132 -16.12 -3.97 9.91
CA ASP A 132 -17.26 -4.68 10.48
C ASP A 132 -18.04 -5.42 9.36
N PRO A 133 -18.00 -6.77 9.32
CA PRO A 133 -18.64 -7.56 8.26
C PRO A 133 -20.17 -7.51 8.28
N GLU A 134 -20.81 -7.12 9.39
CA GLU A 134 -22.28 -7.06 9.47
C GLU A 134 -22.88 -5.86 8.70
N THR A 135 -22.03 -4.99 8.17
CA THR A 135 -22.43 -3.68 7.64
C THR A 135 -22.39 -3.57 6.10
N GLU A 136 -22.04 -4.62 5.36
CA GLU A 136 -21.78 -4.53 3.89
C GLU A 136 -22.93 -5.06 3.00
N VAL A 137 -24.09 -5.44 3.57
CA VAL A 137 -25.24 -5.96 2.80
C VAL A 137 -26.27 -4.85 2.52
N PRO A 138 -26.55 -4.51 1.25
CA PRO A 138 -27.59 -3.56 0.89
C PRO A 138 -28.97 -4.19 1.02
N ARG A 139 -29.95 -3.42 1.51
CA ARG A 139 -31.33 -3.89 1.68
C ARG A 139 -32.32 -3.07 0.84
N PRO A 140 -33.45 -3.67 0.44
CA PRO A 140 -34.55 -2.89 -0.11
C PRO A 140 -35.07 -1.90 0.95
N ARG A 141 -35.42 -0.69 0.54
CA ARG A 141 -35.92 0.40 1.39
C ARG A 141 -37.21 0.94 0.82
N HIS A 142 -38.08 1.46 1.69
CA HIS A 142 -39.35 2.06 1.29
C HIS A 142 -39.23 3.61 1.24
N PRO A 143 -39.91 4.33 0.33
CA PRO A 143 -39.85 5.80 0.26
C PRO A 143 -40.13 6.53 1.59
N ASN A 144 -41.00 5.94 2.42
CA ASN A 144 -41.37 6.47 3.73
C ASN A 144 -40.27 6.35 4.80
N ASP A 145 -39.23 5.53 4.58
CA ASP A 145 -38.14 5.34 5.54
C ASP A 145 -37.31 6.62 5.71
N ARG A 146 -37.34 7.53 4.73
CA ARG A 146 -36.82 8.90 4.87
C ARG A 146 -37.33 9.61 6.13
N ARG A 147 -38.58 9.37 6.51
CA ARG A 147 -39.20 10.01 7.69
C ARG A 147 -38.73 9.40 9.02
N ARG A 148 -38.13 8.21 8.97
CA ARG A 148 -37.69 7.42 10.13
C ARG A 148 -36.16 7.30 10.21
N ALA A 149 -35.44 7.79 9.20
CA ALA A 149 -33.99 7.76 9.14
C ALA A 149 -33.39 8.52 10.32
N THR A 150 -32.42 7.90 10.98
CA THR A 150 -31.57 8.55 11.99
C THR A 150 -30.44 9.31 11.31
N GLU A 151 -29.75 10.16 12.06
CA GLU A 151 -28.56 10.87 11.59
C GLU A 151 -27.53 9.87 11.03
N GLY A 152 -27.16 10.01 9.75
CA GLY A 152 -26.24 9.12 9.02
C GLY A 152 -26.88 7.96 8.24
N ASP A 153 -28.19 7.72 8.35
CA ASP A 153 -28.91 6.74 7.52
C ASP A 153 -29.43 7.40 6.23
N HIS A 154 -29.06 6.83 5.07
CA HIS A 154 -29.45 7.36 3.75
C HIS A 154 -30.24 6.29 2.97
N PRO A 155 -31.53 6.09 3.28
CA PRO A 155 -32.32 4.99 2.73
C PRO A 155 -32.44 5.03 1.20
N ASP A 156 -32.43 6.21 0.59
CA ASP A 156 -32.44 6.36 -0.87
C ASP A 156 -31.17 5.82 -1.53
N THR A 157 -30.02 6.09 -0.90
CA THR A 157 -28.73 5.65 -1.39
C THR A 157 -28.60 4.13 -1.25
N GLU A 158 -29.07 3.56 -0.14
CA GLU A 158 -29.13 2.10 0.00
C GLU A 158 -30.08 1.47 -1.01
N HIS A 159 -31.26 2.07 -1.24
CA HIS A 159 -32.19 1.59 -2.27
C HIS A 159 -31.58 1.65 -3.67
N LEU A 160 -30.92 2.75 -4.02
CA LEU A 160 -30.23 2.91 -5.29
C LEU A 160 -29.21 1.79 -5.50
N ILE A 161 -28.38 1.52 -4.49
CA ILE A 161 -27.36 0.47 -4.53
C ILE A 161 -28.02 -0.90 -4.66
N TYR A 162 -29.09 -1.15 -3.91
CA TYR A 162 -29.87 -2.38 -4.03
C TYR A 162 -30.38 -2.59 -5.47
N ARG A 163 -30.98 -1.56 -6.08
CA ARG A 163 -31.46 -1.59 -7.47
C ARG A 163 -30.33 -1.86 -8.44
N ILE A 164 -29.18 -1.21 -8.29
CA ILE A 164 -28.01 -1.44 -9.16
C ILE A 164 -27.56 -2.91 -9.13
N LEU A 165 -27.52 -3.53 -7.95
CA LEU A 165 -27.00 -4.89 -7.79
C LEU A 165 -27.97 -5.98 -8.25
N HIS A 166 -29.28 -5.70 -8.26
CA HIS A 166 -30.31 -6.67 -8.60
C HIS A 166 -30.99 -6.39 -9.96
N GLU A 167 -30.69 -5.26 -10.62
CA GLU A 167 -31.19 -4.96 -11.95
C GLU A 167 -30.53 -5.86 -13.00
N THR A 168 -31.35 -6.61 -13.73
CA THR A 168 -30.91 -7.56 -14.76
C THR A 168 -30.72 -6.89 -16.12
N ASP A 169 -31.43 -5.79 -16.37
CA ASP A 169 -31.31 -5.04 -17.62
C ASP A 169 -30.06 -4.13 -17.58
N ALA A 170 -29.14 -4.32 -18.51
CA ALA A 170 -27.85 -3.63 -18.51
C ALA A 170 -28.00 -2.11 -18.69
N ASP A 171 -28.94 -1.65 -19.53
CA ASP A 171 -29.19 -0.23 -19.78
C ASP A 171 -29.78 0.44 -18.54
N ARG A 172 -30.79 -0.17 -17.92
CA ARG A 172 -31.39 0.33 -16.66
C ARG A 172 -30.39 0.31 -15.51
N ARG A 173 -29.57 -0.74 -15.41
CA ARG A 173 -28.52 -0.83 -14.39
C ARG A 173 -27.50 0.29 -14.55
N LEU A 174 -27.11 0.61 -15.79
CA LEU A 174 -26.24 1.74 -16.07
C LEU A 174 -26.92 3.08 -15.76
N ALA A 175 -28.20 3.24 -16.13
CA ALA A 175 -28.98 4.44 -15.79
C ALA A 175 -29.05 4.66 -14.27
N PHE A 176 -29.24 3.59 -13.48
CA PHE A 176 -29.17 3.66 -12.03
C PHE A 176 -27.76 4.08 -11.53
N ALA A 177 -26.69 3.46 -12.04
CA ALA A 177 -25.33 3.82 -11.65
C ALA A 177 -24.99 5.30 -11.91
N ARG A 178 -25.57 5.91 -12.96
CA ARG A 178 -25.43 7.36 -13.23
C ARG A 178 -26.01 8.25 -12.14
N HIS A 179 -26.85 7.77 -11.24
CA HIS A 179 -27.28 8.58 -10.08
C HIS A 179 -26.12 8.93 -9.14
N PHE A 180 -24.97 8.24 -9.21
CA PHE A 180 -23.75 8.68 -8.52
C PHE A 180 -23.18 9.99 -9.10
N GLU A 181 -23.68 10.48 -10.24
CA GLU A 181 -23.44 11.86 -10.72
C GLU A 181 -23.88 12.90 -9.67
N GLN A 182 -24.91 12.59 -8.87
CA GLN A 182 -25.48 13.49 -7.88
C GLN A 182 -24.78 13.38 -6.53
N TRP A 183 -24.29 14.52 -6.01
CA TRP A 183 -23.61 14.61 -4.72
C TRP A 183 -24.46 14.14 -3.53
N THR A 184 -25.79 14.15 -3.64
CA THR A 184 -26.69 13.62 -2.59
C THR A 184 -26.51 12.13 -2.32
N ASN A 185 -25.97 11.38 -3.27
CA ASN A 185 -25.67 9.94 -3.14
C ASN A 185 -24.24 9.67 -2.64
N ILE A 186 -23.46 10.71 -2.35
CA ILE A 186 -22.08 10.62 -1.84
C ILE A 186 -22.15 10.82 -0.33
N ASN A 187 -22.20 9.74 0.42
CA ASN A 187 -22.47 9.76 1.86
C ASN A 187 -21.98 8.47 2.55
N ALA A 188 -22.19 8.37 3.85
CA ALA A 188 -21.74 7.22 4.65
C ALA A 188 -22.31 5.88 4.17
N THR A 189 -23.53 5.87 3.64
CA THR A 189 -24.17 4.66 3.12
C THR A 189 -23.53 4.18 1.81
N SER A 190 -23.24 5.09 0.86
CA SER A 190 -22.52 4.69 -0.36
C SER A 190 -21.07 4.31 -0.11
N ALA A 191 -20.39 4.94 0.87
CA ALA A 191 -19.06 4.52 1.29
C ALA A 191 -19.06 3.10 1.89
N ARG A 192 -20.00 2.83 2.80
CA ARG A 192 -20.19 1.52 3.45
C ARG A 192 -20.50 0.41 2.46
N LEU A 193 -21.38 0.68 1.49
CA LEU A 193 -21.85 -0.29 0.50
C LEU A 193 -21.04 -0.28 -0.81
N LEU A 194 -19.89 0.38 -0.82
CA LEU A 194 -18.98 0.39 -1.96
C LEU A 194 -18.42 -1.01 -2.31
N PRO A 195 -18.05 -1.90 -1.35
CA PRO A 195 -17.50 -3.21 -1.69
C PRO A 195 -18.36 -4.07 -2.64
N PRO A 196 -19.67 -4.30 -2.38
CA PRO A 196 -20.50 -5.09 -3.30
C PRO A 196 -20.68 -4.40 -4.67
N LEU A 197 -20.72 -3.06 -4.73
CA LEU A 197 -20.73 -2.33 -6.00
C LEU A 197 -19.47 -2.61 -6.80
N LEU A 198 -18.29 -2.50 -6.19
CA LEU A 198 -17.02 -2.77 -6.87
C LEU A 198 -16.94 -4.23 -7.35
N GLU A 199 -17.46 -5.19 -6.58
CA GLU A 199 -17.52 -6.59 -7.01
C GLU A 199 -18.37 -6.77 -8.28
N SER A 200 -19.52 -6.09 -8.37
CA SER A 200 -20.39 -6.16 -9.55
C SER A 200 -19.75 -5.62 -10.84
N THR A 201 -18.64 -4.88 -10.73
CA THR A 201 -17.91 -4.36 -11.91
C THR A 201 -17.01 -5.39 -12.59
N LYS A 202 -16.69 -6.51 -11.93
CA LYS A 202 -15.60 -7.43 -12.34
C LYS A 202 -15.74 -8.09 -13.71
N ASN A 203 -16.89 -8.05 -14.36
CA ASN A 203 -17.06 -8.48 -15.76
C ASN A 203 -18.07 -7.59 -16.50
N ALA A 204 -18.30 -6.38 -16.01
CA ALA A 204 -19.29 -5.48 -16.57
C ALA A 204 -18.73 -4.68 -17.76
N GLU A 205 -19.61 -4.05 -18.54
CA GLU A 205 -19.19 -3.17 -19.62
C GLU A 205 -18.44 -1.92 -19.10
N PRO A 206 -17.49 -1.34 -19.86
CA PRO A 206 -16.66 -0.22 -19.41
C PRO A 206 -17.43 1.01 -18.91
N ALA A 207 -18.58 1.32 -19.51
CA ALA A 207 -19.42 2.44 -19.09
C ALA A 207 -19.94 2.26 -17.66
N TYR A 208 -20.42 1.05 -17.33
CA TYR A 208 -20.86 0.72 -15.98
C TYR A 208 -19.71 0.73 -14.98
N GLN A 209 -18.56 0.15 -15.35
CA GLN A 209 -17.35 0.19 -14.51
C GLN A 209 -16.96 1.64 -14.17
N ARG A 210 -17.02 2.54 -15.15
CA ARG A 210 -16.70 3.96 -14.96
C ARG A 210 -17.74 4.70 -14.12
N ALA A 211 -19.04 4.44 -14.31
CA ALA A 211 -20.09 5.04 -13.49
C ALA A 211 -19.98 4.65 -12.01
N VAL A 212 -19.65 3.38 -11.72
CA VAL A 212 -19.40 2.92 -10.35
C VAL A 212 -18.07 3.45 -9.81
N ALA A 213 -17.01 3.50 -10.63
CA ALA A 213 -15.72 4.02 -10.19
C ALA A 213 -15.79 5.51 -9.82
N ASP A 214 -16.58 6.32 -10.52
CA ASP A 214 -16.77 7.76 -10.24
C ASP A 214 -17.26 8.02 -8.80
N LEU A 215 -18.00 7.08 -8.21
CA LEU A 215 -18.37 7.12 -6.78
C LEU A 215 -17.12 7.15 -5.88
N ILE A 216 -16.07 6.39 -6.21
CA ILE A 216 -14.80 6.41 -5.46
C ILE A 216 -14.21 7.80 -5.49
N GLY A 217 -14.03 8.38 -6.68
CA GLY A 217 -13.43 9.70 -6.85
C GLY A 217 -14.18 10.78 -6.06
N LYS A 218 -15.52 10.71 -6.04
CA LYS A 218 -16.36 11.63 -5.28
C LYS A 218 -16.28 11.42 -3.77
N LEU A 219 -16.28 10.18 -3.29
CA LEU A 219 -16.07 9.88 -1.87
C LEU A 219 -14.70 10.35 -1.38
N LEU A 220 -13.67 10.31 -2.25
CA LEU A 220 -12.35 10.85 -1.94
C LEU A 220 -12.32 12.38 -1.94
N CYS A 221 -13.16 13.03 -2.76
CA CYS A 221 -13.23 14.49 -2.91
C CYS A 221 -14.23 15.19 -1.96
N GLU A 222 -15.09 14.44 -1.27
CA GLU A 222 -16.19 15.00 -0.45
C GLU A 222 -15.67 15.88 0.71
N GLY A 223 -14.53 15.49 1.31
CA GLY A 223 -13.86 16.26 2.35
C GLY A 223 -13.91 15.61 3.74
N ASP A 224 -14.84 14.69 3.99
CA ASP A 224 -14.91 13.90 5.23
C ASP A 224 -13.81 12.80 5.26
N PRO A 225 -12.86 12.85 6.21
CA PRO A 225 -11.87 11.79 6.40
C PRO A 225 -12.47 10.40 6.61
N GLY A 226 -13.67 10.29 7.20
CA GLY A 226 -14.39 9.03 7.42
C GLY A 226 -14.81 8.38 6.10
N LEU A 227 -15.46 9.15 5.22
CA LEU A 227 -15.84 8.70 3.87
C LEU A 227 -14.61 8.34 3.04
N ARG A 228 -13.62 9.22 3.00
CA ARG A 228 -12.35 9.01 2.27
C ARG A 228 -11.68 7.70 2.73
N ASN A 229 -11.51 7.50 4.03
CA ASN A 229 -10.85 6.31 4.57
C ASN A 229 -11.64 5.02 4.28
N THR A 230 -12.97 5.09 4.32
CA THR A 230 -13.83 3.94 4.00
C THR A 230 -13.72 3.59 2.51
N ALA A 231 -13.74 4.60 1.63
CA ALA A 231 -13.58 4.41 0.19
C ALA A 231 -12.22 3.81 -0.17
N ILE A 232 -11.13 4.29 0.44
CA ILE A 232 -9.79 3.73 0.24
C ILE A 232 -9.74 2.27 0.68
N ARG A 233 -10.28 1.93 1.86
CA ARG A 233 -10.30 0.55 2.35
C ARG A 233 -11.10 -0.39 1.46
N ALA A 234 -12.23 0.08 0.93
CA ALA A 234 -13.01 -0.69 -0.04
C ALA A 234 -12.18 -0.90 -1.31
N ALA A 235 -11.64 0.18 -1.90
CA ALA A 235 -10.84 0.13 -3.12
C ALA A 235 -9.56 -0.71 -2.98
N GLU A 236 -8.92 -0.70 -1.80
CA GLU A 236 -7.75 -1.54 -1.50
C GLU A 236 -8.02 -3.02 -1.78
N ARG A 237 -9.21 -3.55 -1.50
CA ARG A 237 -9.55 -4.95 -1.80
C ARG A 237 -9.49 -5.29 -3.29
N PHE A 238 -9.65 -4.29 -4.15
CA PHE A 238 -9.75 -4.44 -5.59
C PHE A 238 -8.47 -4.04 -6.31
N ILE A 239 -7.79 -2.95 -5.91
CA ILE A 239 -6.59 -2.49 -6.63
C ILE A 239 -5.39 -3.45 -6.51
N PHE A 240 -5.41 -4.40 -5.56
CA PHE A 240 -4.44 -5.50 -5.49
C PHE A 240 -4.78 -6.69 -6.41
N ASP A 241 -5.95 -6.68 -7.04
CA ASP A 241 -6.28 -7.60 -8.13
C ASP A 241 -5.84 -6.98 -9.47
N VAL A 242 -4.95 -7.66 -10.19
CA VAL A 242 -4.44 -7.18 -11.50
C VAL A 242 -5.53 -7.21 -12.59
N GLY A 243 -6.62 -7.95 -12.34
CA GLY A 243 -7.85 -7.94 -13.13
C GLY A 243 -8.76 -6.73 -12.85
N CYS A 244 -8.42 -5.87 -11.88
CA CYS A 244 -9.23 -4.72 -11.49
C CYS A 244 -9.53 -3.81 -12.69
N PRO A 245 -10.79 -3.35 -12.85
CA PRO A 245 -11.13 -2.32 -13.81
C PRO A 245 -10.25 -1.07 -13.66
N ARG A 246 -9.64 -0.63 -14.76
CA ARG A 246 -8.71 0.52 -14.80
C ARG A 246 -9.37 1.82 -14.31
N PRO A 247 -10.67 2.07 -14.55
CA PRO A 247 -11.35 3.22 -13.95
C PRO A 247 -11.26 3.27 -12.42
N ILE A 248 -11.26 2.14 -11.70
CA ILE A 248 -11.10 2.13 -10.24
C ILE A 248 -9.73 2.68 -9.83
N VAL A 249 -8.66 2.20 -10.48
CA VAL A 249 -7.28 2.67 -10.22
C VAL A 249 -7.16 4.16 -10.54
N PHE A 250 -7.76 4.60 -11.65
CA PHE A 250 -7.80 6.01 -12.05
C PHE A 250 -8.46 6.89 -10.98
N GLU A 251 -9.64 6.50 -10.49
CA GLU A 251 -10.40 7.29 -9.51
C GLU A 251 -9.71 7.33 -8.14
N VAL A 252 -9.01 6.25 -7.73
CA VAL A 252 -8.11 6.30 -6.55
C VAL A 252 -6.97 7.30 -6.76
N GLY A 253 -6.43 7.39 -7.98
CA GLY A 253 -5.41 8.37 -8.38
C GLY A 253 -5.89 9.82 -8.44
N LEU A 254 -7.21 10.07 -8.42
CA LEU A 254 -7.77 11.43 -8.29
C LEU A 254 -7.88 11.91 -6.84
N GLY A 255 -7.66 11.00 -5.88
CA GLY A 255 -7.68 11.31 -4.46
C GLY A 255 -6.49 12.16 -3.99
N ASP A 256 -6.35 12.22 -2.67
CA ASP A 256 -5.29 12.98 -2.02
C ASP A 256 -4.08 12.09 -1.65
N GLY A 257 -3.12 12.65 -0.91
CA GLY A 257 -1.91 11.96 -0.48
C GLY A 257 -2.14 10.67 0.31
N VAL A 258 -3.34 10.43 0.85
CA VAL A 258 -3.69 9.18 1.55
C VAL A 258 -3.72 7.99 0.60
N CYS A 259 -4.04 8.21 -0.68
CA CYS A 259 -4.09 7.17 -1.73
C CYS A 259 -2.70 6.73 -2.24
N LEU A 260 -1.63 7.44 -1.90
CA LEU A 260 -0.28 7.16 -2.43
C LEU A 260 0.21 5.75 -2.08
N LYS A 261 0.18 5.40 -0.79
CA LYS A 261 0.67 4.10 -0.34
C LYS A 261 -0.10 2.94 -0.99
N PRO A 262 -1.45 2.91 -0.98
CA PRO A 262 -2.20 1.85 -1.66
C PRO A 262 -1.78 1.65 -3.12
N LEU A 263 -1.63 2.74 -3.89
CA LEU A 263 -1.24 2.67 -5.30
C LEU A 263 0.22 2.21 -5.50
N LEU A 264 1.16 2.69 -4.70
CA LEU A 264 2.56 2.24 -4.76
C LEU A 264 2.68 0.76 -4.42
N ASP A 265 1.94 0.32 -3.41
CA ASP A 265 1.92 -1.07 -2.98
C ASP A 265 1.29 -1.95 -4.04
N ALA A 266 0.21 -1.51 -4.69
CA ALA A 266 -0.42 -2.19 -5.80
C ALA A 266 0.51 -2.28 -7.03
N ALA A 267 1.23 -1.20 -7.34
CA ALA A 267 2.23 -1.18 -8.40
C ALA A 267 3.35 -2.19 -8.14
N GLU A 268 3.91 -2.20 -6.92
CA GLU A 268 4.95 -3.14 -6.51
C GLU A 268 4.45 -4.59 -6.60
N PHE A 269 3.21 -4.83 -6.13
CA PHE A 269 2.59 -6.15 -6.20
C PHE A 269 2.42 -6.64 -7.64
N ALA A 270 1.89 -5.78 -8.52
CA ALA A 270 1.69 -6.10 -9.93
C ALA A 270 3.01 -6.33 -10.67
N CYS A 271 4.00 -5.46 -10.44
CA CYS A 271 5.33 -5.58 -11.02
C CYS A 271 5.99 -6.92 -10.67
N ARG A 272 5.90 -7.36 -9.41
CA ARG A 272 6.42 -8.67 -8.96
C ARG A 272 5.73 -9.87 -9.63
N ARG A 273 4.52 -9.68 -10.16
CA ARG A 273 3.77 -10.72 -10.90
C ARG A 273 4.02 -10.67 -12.41
N GLY A 274 4.84 -9.74 -12.88
CA GLY A 274 5.06 -9.50 -14.31
C GLY A 274 3.97 -8.65 -14.98
N GLU A 275 3.03 -8.10 -14.21
CA GLU A 275 1.91 -7.31 -14.70
C GLU A 275 2.30 -5.82 -14.82
N PHE A 276 3.27 -5.55 -15.71
CA PHE A 276 3.91 -4.24 -15.81
C PHE A 276 2.96 -3.13 -16.25
N GLU A 277 2.05 -3.41 -17.18
CA GLU A 277 1.05 -2.44 -17.64
C GLU A 277 0.20 -1.94 -16.46
N TYR A 278 -0.31 -2.86 -15.64
CA TYR A 278 -1.10 -2.52 -14.46
C TYR A 278 -0.28 -1.75 -13.42
N ALA A 279 1.00 -2.09 -13.25
CA ALA A 279 1.90 -1.30 -12.40
C ALA A 279 2.04 0.14 -12.91
N CYS A 280 2.17 0.35 -14.22
CA CYS A 280 2.21 1.67 -14.84
C CYS A 280 0.93 2.46 -14.62
N TRP A 281 -0.25 1.82 -14.66
CA TRP A 281 -1.53 2.45 -14.30
C TRP A 281 -1.55 2.93 -12.85
N CYS A 282 -1.08 2.12 -11.90
CA CYS A 282 -1.00 2.51 -10.50
C CYS A 282 -0.02 3.69 -10.30
N LEU A 283 1.14 3.65 -10.96
CA LEU A 283 2.13 4.74 -10.93
C LEU A 283 1.63 6.01 -11.61
N HIS A 284 0.80 5.90 -12.65
CA HIS A 284 0.10 7.04 -13.23
C HIS A 284 -0.81 7.70 -12.19
N GLY A 285 -1.58 6.91 -11.45
CA GLY A 285 -2.38 7.40 -10.32
C GLY A 285 -1.54 8.15 -9.29
N VAL A 286 -0.37 7.60 -8.91
CA VAL A 286 0.59 8.30 -8.02
C VAL A 286 1.01 9.65 -8.59
N ASN A 287 1.35 9.71 -9.88
CA ASN A 287 1.72 10.97 -10.55
C ASN A 287 0.57 11.99 -10.56
N LEU A 288 -0.68 11.56 -10.80
CA LEU A 288 -1.86 12.44 -10.76
C LEU A 288 -2.06 13.05 -9.37
N ILE A 289 -1.90 12.27 -8.30
CA ILE A 289 -2.00 12.78 -6.92
C ILE A 289 -0.97 13.90 -6.71
N PHE A 290 0.27 13.70 -7.17
CA PHE A 290 1.34 14.71 -7.10
C PHE A 290 1.03 15.97 -7.91
N GLN A 291 0.44 15.85 -9.09
CA GLN A 291 0.11 17.03 -9.90
C GLN A 291 -1.06 17.87 -9.35
N ARG A 292 -1.89 17.30 -8.47
CA ARG A 292 -3.11 17.94 -7.94
C ARG A 292 -2.96 18.45 -6.51
N ASN A 293 -2.20 17.77 -5.66
CA ASN A 293 -2.21 17.98 -4.21
C ASN A 293 -0.99 18.74 -3.67
N TYR A 294 -0.65 19.88 -4.26
CA TYR A 294 0.51 20.72 -3.86
C TYR A 294 0.65 20.97 -2.35
N PRO A 295 -0.42 21.31 -1.60
CA PRO A 295 -0.30 21.56 -0.17
C PRO A 295 0.16 20.33 0.65
N GLN A 296 -0.06 19.12 0.12
CA GLN A 296 0.31 17.87 0.77
C GLN A 296 1.67 17.33 0.32
N HIS A 297 2.35 17.99 -0.61
CA HIS A 297 3.64 17.52 -1.13
C HIS A 297 4.68 17.19 -0.04
N PRO A 298 4.83 17.97 1.06
CA PRO A 298 5.79 17.62 2.10
C PRO A 298 5.54 16.23 2.73
N ILE A 299 4.28 15.91 3.06
CA ILE A 299 3.95 14.61 3.66
C ILE A 299 3.94 13.50 2.61
N MET A 300 3.50 13.80 1.39
CA MET A 300 3.55 12.88 0.25
C MET A 300 4.98 12.47 -0.10
N GLY A 301 5.91 13.43 -0.10
CA GLY A 301 7.33 13.18 -0.27
C GLY A 301 7.86 12.22 0.80
N GLN A 302 7.54 12.48 2.07
CA GLN A 302 7.93 11.58 3.17
C GLN A 302 7.37 10.17 2.97
N ILE A 303 6.10 10.03 2.57
CA ILE A 303 5.51 8.72 2.23
C ILE A 303 6.36 8.02 1.18
N ILE A 304 6.70 8.69 0.08
CA ILE A 304 7.53 8.12 -0.99
C ILE A 304 8.90 7.68 -0.47
N LEU A 305 9.63 8.55 0.23
CA LEU A 305 10.97 8.25 0.76
C LEU A 305 10.94 6.98 1.62
N TYR A 306 10.08 6.94 2.64
CA TYR A 306 10.04 5.79 3.52
C TYR A 306 9.46 4.53 2.86
N ARG A 307 8.66 4.67 1.80
CA ARG A 307 8.27 3.51 0.97
C ARG A 307 9.45 2.97 0.17
N MET A 308 10.44 3.77 -0.25
CA MET A 308 11.62 3.28 -0.98
C MET A 308 12.40 2.19 -0.25
N LEU A 309 12.28 2.08 1.07
CA LEU A 309 12.87 0.96 1.82
C LEU A 309 12.28 -0.41 1.43
N TYR A 310 11.09 -0.43 0.79
CA TYR A 310 10.34 -1.63 0.47
C TYR A 310 10.11 -1.88 -1.03
N LEU A 311 10.29 -0.85 -1.86
CA LEU A 311 10.04 -0.91 -3.30
C LEU A 311 11.21 -1.58 -4.03
N THR A 312 10.94 -2.21 -5.16
CA THR A 312 11.97 -2.82 -6.02
C THR A 312 11.72 -2.52 -7.49
N GLY A 313 12.73 -2.80 -8.32
CA GLY A 313 12.63 -2.70 -9.78
C GLY A 313 12.09 -1.35 -10.28
N PRO A 314 11.18 -1.34 -11.27
CA PRO A 314 10.61 -0.13 -11.85
C PRO A 314 9.89 0.79 -10.86
N VAL A 315 9.26 0.24 -9.81
CA VAL A 315 8.51 1.04 -8.82
C VAL A 315 9.47 1.82 -7.92
N LEU A 316 10.61 1.22 -7.54
CA LEU A 316 11.69 1.93 -6.87
C LEU A 316 12.31 2.99 -7.78
N ALA A 317 12.55 2.65 -9.06
CA ALA A 317 13.09 3.61 -10.02
C ALA A 317 12.18 4.84 -10.16
N PHE A 318 10.87 4.63 -10.32
CA PHE A 318 9.87 5.69 -10.31
C PHE A 318 9.98 6.58 -9.06
N ALA A 319 10.01 5.96 -7.88
CA ALA A 319 10.11 6.69 -6.62
C ALA A 319 11.42 7.51 -6.53
N MET A 320 12.55 6.93 -6.96
CA MET A 320 13.84 7.60 -6.95
C MET A 320 13.89 8.81 -7.89
N LEU A 321 13.29 8.68 -9.07
CA LEU A 321 13.21 9.76 -10.04
C LEU A 321 12.34 10.91 -9.55
N LEU A 322 11.30 10.61 -8.78
CA LEU A 322 10.49 11.60 -8.08
C LEU A 322 11.35 12.37 -7.07
N ALA A 323 12.20 11.67 -6.32
CA ALA A 323 13.18 12.29 -5.43
C ALA A 323 14.20 13.17 -6.15
N GLN A 324 14.67 12.74 -7.32
CA GLN A 324 15.67 13.42 -8.14
C GLN A 324 15.10 14.51 -9.05
N ARG A 325 13.79 14.80 -8.99
CA ARG A 325 13.13 15.86 -9.81
C ARG A 325 13.20 15.63 -11.30
N GLN A 326 13.30 14.37 -11.72
CA GLN A 326 13.18 14.05 -13.14
C GLN A 326 11.73 14.06 -13.62
N PHE A 327 10.80 14.34 -12.71
CA PHE A 327 9.42 14.66 -13.03
C PHE A 327 9.21 16.17 -12.95
N GLY A 328 8.54 16.76 -13.94
CA GLY A 328 8.17 18.17 -13.99
C GLY A 328 7.14 18.61 -12.94
N ILE A 329 7.12 18.01 -11.75
CA ILE A 329 6.12 18.27 -10.69
C ILE A 329 6.53 19.40 -9.73
N GLY A 330 7.67 20.05 -9.97
CA GLY A 330 8.09 21.26 -9.23
C GLY A 330 8.30 21.09 -7.71
N PHE A 331 8.22 19.88 -7.18
CA PHE A 331 8.39 19.60 -5.76
C PHE A 331 9.85 19.39 -5.37
N HIS A 332 10.23 19.98 -4.23
CA HIS A 332 11.53 19.79 -3.61
C HIS A 332 11.36 19.24 -2.20
N TYR A 333 12.07 18.15 -1.92
CA TYR A 333 12.23 17.69 -0.55
C TYR A 333 12.96 18.75 0.26
N ASP A 334 12.44 19.04 1.45
CA ASP A 334 13.22 19.79 2.41
C ASP A 334 14.48 18.98 2.76
N ALA A 335 15.62 19.64 2.74
CA ALA A 335 16.89 18.98 2.97
C ALA A 335 16.99 18.27 4.34
N PRO A 336 16.44 18.79 5.45
CA PRO A 336 16.39 18.05 6.71
C PRO A 336 15.69 16.69 6.58
N THR A 337 14.52 16.63 5.95
CA THR A 337 13.81 15.36 5.73
C THR A 337 14.65 14.39 4.90
N LEU A 338 15.27 14.86 3.81
CA LEU A 338 16.12 14.01 2.99
C LEU A 338 17.35 13.51 3.76
N LEU A 339 18.00 14.36 4.56
CA LEU A 339 19.15 13.99 5.39
C LEU A 339 18.79 12.97 6.46
N HIS A 340 17.65 13.14 7.14
CA HIS A 340 17.17 12.16 8.10
C HIS A 340 16.80 10.83 7.43
N PHE A 341 16.22 10.87 6.24
CA PHE A 341 15.96 9.65 5.48
C PHE A 341 17.26 8.95 5.03
N ILE A 342 18.27 9.71 4.58
CA ILE A 342 19.61 9.17 4.28
C ILE A 342 20.22 8.52 5.51
N ASP A 343 20.02 9.10 6.70
CA ASP A 343 20.47 8.52 7.96
C ASP A 343 19.86 7.14 8.23
N ASP A 344 18.56 7.00 7.94
CA ASP A 344 17.84 5.73 8.10
C ASP A 344 18.20 4.73 6.99
N ALA A 345 18.30 5.19 5.75
CA ALA A 345 18.66 4.39 4.59
C ALA A 345 20.11 3.88 4.67
N ALA A 346 21.02 4.62 5.30
CA ALA A 346 22.40 4.18 5.50
C ALA A 346 22.50 2.94 6.39
N VAL A 347 21.49 2.67 7.22
CA VAL A 347 21.42 1.46 8.05
C VAL A 347 20.57 0.38 7.37
N GLU A 348 19.38 0.74 6.87
CA GLU A 348 18.40 -0.23 6.40
C GLU A 348 18.59 -0.62 4.93
N ARG A 349 19.06 0.30 4.08
CA ARG A 349 19.24 0.07 2.63
C ARG A 349 20.34 0.94 2.01
N PRO A 350 21.63 0.67 2.31
CA PRO A 350 22.76 1.50 1.87
C PRO A 350 22.87 1.64 0.34
N SER A 351 22.31 0.70 -0.41
CA SER A 351 22.29 0.73 -1.88
C SER A 351 21.56 1.96 -2.46
N LEU A 352 20.70 2.64 -1.68
CA LEU A 352 19.99 3.84 -2.13
C LEU A 352 20.85 5.11 -2.08
N LEU A 353 21.91 5.12 -1.26
CA LEU A 353 22.65 6.34 -0.94
C LEU A 353 23.23 7.09 -2.16
N PRO A 354 23.83 6.43 -3.16
CA PRO A 354 24.38 7.14 -4.32
C PRO A 354 23.33 7.91 -5.11
N GLU A 355 22.10 7.40 -5.17
CA GLU A 355 21.00 8.01 -5.91
C GLU A 355 20.27 9.09 -5.09
N LEU A 356 20.15 8.90 -3.78
CA LEU A 356 19.59 9.92 -2.87
C LEU A 356 20.47 11.18 -2.82
N ASP A 357 21.78 11.05 -2.96
CA ASP A 357 22.70 12.19 -2.98
C ASP A 357 22.43 13.16 -4.14
N LYS A 358 21.85 12.67 -5.24
CA LYS A 358 21.44 13.49 -6.41
C LYS A 358 20.14 14.26 -6.19
N SER A 359 19.45 14.06 -5.06
CA SER A 359 18.10 14.59 -4.82
C SER A 359 18.07 15.96 -4.14
N PHE A 360 19.22 16.52 -3.73
CA PHE A 360 19.30 17.77 -2.98
C PHE A 360 19.03 19.04 -3.80
N TYR A 361 18.12 19.90 -3.33
CA TYR A 361 17.93 21.26 -3.82
C TYR A 361 18.10 22.20 -2.65
N VAL A 362 19.28 22.79 -2.52
CA VAL A 362 19.55 23.65 -1.38
C VAL A 362 20.24 24.89 -1.88
N GLY A 363 19.58 26.03 -1.70
CA GLY A 363 20.20 27.33 -1.87
C GLY A 363 21.05 27.73 -0.67
N TRP A 364 21.58 28.94 -0.72
CA TRP A 364 22.25 29.56 0.41
C TRP A 364 21.27 29.79 1.57
N PRO A 365 21.74 29.77 2.83
CA PRO A 365 20.91 30.13 3.98
C PRO A 365 20.48 31.60 3.86
N LYS A 366 19.21 31.88 4.13
CA LYS A 366 18.62 33.22 3.98
C LYS A 366 19.06 34.18 5.09
N ASP A 367 19.24 33.64 6.29
CA ASP A 367 19.57 34.42 7.48
C ASP A 367 20.42 33.63 8.50
N GLU A 368 20.79 34.27 9.60
CA GLU A 368 21.57 33.68 10.69
C GLU A 368 20.82 32.55 11.42
N THR A 369 19.49 32.62 11.50
CA THR A 369 18.68 31.60 12.16
C THR A 369 18.72 30.32 11.35
N GLU A 370 18.50 30.40 10.04
CA GLU A 370 18.62 29.28 9.13
C GLU A 370 20.05 28.75 9.13
N PHE A 371 21.07 29.61 9.05
CA PHE A 371 22.47 29.20 9.13
C PHE A 371 22.77 28.36 10.37
N ARG A 372 22.34 28.81 11.56
CA ARG A 372 22.50 28.04 12.81
C ARG A 372 21.73 26.72 12.78
N HIS A 373 20.48 26.76 12.34
CA HIS A 373 19.63 25.58 12.24
C HIS A 373 20.27 24.49 11.36
N ARG A 374 20.93 24.86 10.26
CA ARG A 374 21.62 23.90 9.39
C ARG A 374 22.72 23.11 10.12
N PHE A 375 23.47 23.76 11.02
CA PHE A 375 24.45 23.05 11.86
C PHE A 375 23.78 22.18 12.93
N ASP A 376 22.66 22.62 13.50
CA ASP A 376 21.93 21.83 14.49
C ASP A 376 21.37 20.56 13.87
N VAL A 377 20.84 20.64 12.64
CA VAL A 377 20.46 19.49 11.83
C VAL A 377 21.67 18.57 11.62
N TYR A 378 22.82 19.09 11.17
CA TYR A 378 24.03 18.27 11.01
C TYR A 378 24.41 17.52 12.28
N ARG A 379 24.39 18.19 13.44
CA ARG A 379 24.74 17.59 14.74
C ARG A 379 23.77 16.48 15.14
N SER A 380 22.52 16.56 14.68
CA SER A 380 21.51 15.54 14.96
C SER A 380 21.67 14.26 14.13
N LEU A 381 22.43 14.30 13.03
CA LEU A 381 22.64 13.17 12.13
C LEU A 381 23.56 12.11 12.75
N LYS A 382 23.23 10.83 12.58
CA LYS A 382 23.88 9.72 13.29
C LYS A 382 24.94 8.99 12.47
N THR A 383 24.78 8.95 11.15
CA THR A 383 25.65 8.20 10.23
C THR A 383 26.61 9.12 9.47
N ASP A 384 27.76 8.58 9.08
CA ASP A 384 28.72 9.32 8.26
C ASP A 384 28.16 9.63 6.87
N ALA A 385 27.29 8.78 6.33
CA ALA A 385 26.65 9.00 5.03
C ALA A 385 25.76 10.26 5.02
N SER A 386 24.90 10.43 6.03
CA SER A 386 24.04 11.61 6.14
C SER A 386 24.84 12.87 6.45
N ARG A 387 25.87 12.78 7.31
CA ARG A 387 26.81 13.88 7.58
C ARG A 387 27.60 14.30 6.35
N ALA A 388 28.06 13.35 5.55
CA ALA A 388 28.74 13.62 4.29
C ALA A 388 27.81 14.33 3.29
N ALA A 389 26.57 13.86 3.15
CA ALA A 389 25.56 14.54 2.32
C ALA A 389 25.28 15.97 2.82
N ALA A 390 25.18 16.17 4.14
CA ALA A 390 24.98 17.50 4.72
C ALA A 390 26.15 18.45 4.42
N LEU A 391 27.40 17.99 4.54
CA LEU A 391 28.58 18.80 4.17
C LEU A 391 28.58 19.15 2.68
N ARG A 392 28.32 18.17 1.81
CA ARG A 392 28.32 18.37 0.36
C ARG A 392 27.23 19.34 -0.09
N HIS A 393 26.02 19.20 0.43
CA HIS A 393 24.84 19.83 -0.19
C HIS A 393 24.13 20.86 0.69
N TYR A 394 24.19 20.72 2.01
CA TYR A 394 23.31 21.47 2.91
C TYR A 394 24.01 22.59 3.68
N LEU A 395 25.19 22.32 4.22
CA LEU A 395 25.99 23.28 4.96
C LEU A 395 26.60 24.30 3.98
N ARG A 396 26.19 25.55 4.15
CA ARG A 396 26.54 26.70 3.33
C ARG A 396 26.56 27.95 4.21
N VAL A 397 27.21 29.00 3.73
CA VAL A 397 27.31 30.30 4.41
C VAL A 397 26.32 31.27 3.76
N PRO A 398 25.58 32.14 4.49
CA PRO A 398 24.65 33.08 3.85
C PRO A 398 25.32 33.94 2.76
N GLU A 399 24.58 34.31 1.70
CA GLU A 399 25.13 35.16 0.61
C GLU A 399 25.71 36.48 1.14
N ASN A 400 25.05 37.09 2.12
CA ASN A 400 25.48 38.33 2.78
C ASN A 400 26.15 38.08 4.13
N ALA A 401 26.87 36.97 4.27
CA ALA A 401 27.46 36.58 5.54
C ALA A 401 28.51 37.58 6.05
N THR A 402 28.42 37.86 7.34
CA THR A 402 29.41 38.59 8.11
C THR A 402 30.72 37.80 8.25
N PRO A 403 31.85 38.47 8.51
CA PRO A 403 33.12 37.79 8.75
C PRO A 403 33.06 36.73 9.88
N ALA A 404 32.25 36.97 10.91
CA ALA A 404 32.06 36.04 12.02
C ALA A 404 31.35 34.73 11.59
N GLN A 405 30.38 34.80 10.67
CA GLN A 405 29.69 33.62 10.15
C GLN A 405 30.62 32.76 9.30
N TRP A 406 31.46 33.39 8.47
CA TRP A 406 32.51 32.72 7.72
C TRP A 406 33.53 32.03 8.64
N GLN A 407 34.02 32.73 9.66
CA GLN A 407 34.92 32.16 10.65
C GLN A 407 34.30 30.94 11.32
N ARG A 408 33.04 31.04 11.77
CA ARG A 408 32.31 29.92 12.39
C ARG A 408 32.17 28.71 11.46
N PHE A 409 31.96 28.94 10.16
CA PHE A 409 31.94 27.85 9.18
C PHE A 409 33.31 27.17 9.05
N PHE A 410 34.40 27.95 8.94
CA PHE A 410 35.75 27.39 8.84
C PHE A 410 36.19 26.69 10.12
N GLU A 411 35.92 27.27 11.30
CA GLU A 411 36.15 26.62 12.60
C GLU A 411 35.44 25.27 12.71
N PHE A 412 34.31 25.11 12.03
CA PHE A 412 33.57 23.86 12.00
C PHE A 412 34.11 22.84 10.97
N VAL A 413 34.37 23.28 9.74
CA VAL A 413 34.71 22.37 8.63
C VAL A 413 36.20 21.98 8.63
N LEU A 414 37.10 22.89 9.00
CA LEU A 414 38.55 22.63 8.95
C LEU A 414 38.98 21.45 9.84
N PRO A 415 38.51 21.28 11.09
CA PRO A 415 38.86 20.12 11.89
C PRO A 415 38.42 18.78 11.27
N ILE A 416 37.29 18.78 10.56
CA ILE A 416 36.78 17.60 9.85
C ILE A 416 37.67 17.28 8.65
N TRP A 417 38.11 18.30 7.92
CA TRP A 417 39.01 18.15 6.77
C TRP A 417 40.44 17.74 7.17
N ASP A 418 40.95 18.29 8.27
CA ASP A 418 42.30 17.98 8.78
C ASP A 418 42.41 16.54 9.32
N THR A 419 41.29 15.93 9.70
CA THR A 419 41.24 14.56 10.19
C THR A 419 41.10 13.58 9.04
N GLU A 420 42.02 12.63 8.91
CA GLU A 420 41.85 11.52 7.97
C GLU A 420 40.62 10.68 8.35
N GLY A 421 39.66 10.54 7.44
CA GLY A 421 38.41 9.85 7.71
C GLY A 421 37.39 9.93 6.58
N PRO A 422 36.24 9.23 6.72
CA PRO A 422 35.24 9.11 5.66
C PRO A 422 34.56 10.45 5.30
N LEU A 423 34.60 11.44 6.18
CA LEU A 423 33.98 12.75 5.96
C LEU A 423 34.90 13.75 5.25
N LYS A 424 36.20 13.46 5.14
CA LYS A 424 37.18 14.38 4.57
C LYS A 424 36.82 14.81 3.13
N PRO A 425 36.48 13.92 2.19
CA PRO A 425 36.09 14.34 0.84
C PRO A 425 34.84 15.25 0.82
N ALA A 426 33.92 15.03 1.75
CA ALA A 426 32.72 15.86 1.87
C ALA A 426 33.04 17.25 2.44
N ALA A 427 33.99 17.34 3.37
CA ALA A 427 34.49 18.61 3.88
C ALA A 427 35.24 19.41 2.79
N GLU A 428 36.02 18.74 1.93
CA GLU A 428 36.67 19.36 0.76
C GLU A 428 35.63 19.96 -0.20
N ALA A 429 34.57 19.20 -0.50
CA ALA A 429 33.45 19.68 -1.32
C ALA A 429 32.73 20.88 -0.68
N ALA A 430 32.55 20.88 0.65
CA ALA A 430 31.95 21.99 1.37
C ALA A 430 32.82 23.27 1.28
N LEU A 431 34.13 23.15 1.44
CA LEU A 431 35.08 24.25 1.27
C LEU A 431 35.06 24.78 -0.16
N TYR A 432 35.06 23.89 -1.15
CA TYR A 432 34.97 24.27 -2.56
C TYR A 432 33.68 25.06 -2.84
N ALA A 433 32.52 24.55 -2.41
CA ALA A 433 31.24 25.19 -2.68
C ALA A 433 31.13 26.61 -2.11
N VAL A 434 31.69 26.88 -0.93
CA VAL A 434 31.65 28.23 -0.34
C VAL A 434 32.64 29.19 -0.99
N VAL A 435 33.80 28.70 -1.47
CA VAL A 435 34.79 29.55 -2.15
C VAL A 435 34.34 29.87 -3.58
N ASP A 436 33.75 28.91 -4.28
CA ASP A 436 33.29 29.06 -5.67
C ASP A 436 32.13 30.05 -5.82
N GLY A 437 31.23 30.09 -4.83
CA GLY A 437 30.11 31.03 -4.81
C GLY A 437 30.43 32.44 -4.33
N SER A 438 31.67 32.72 -3.92
CA SER A 438 32.03 33.95 -3.21
C SER A 438 32.58 35.04 -4.14
N TYR A 439 31.69 35.92 -4.63
CA TYR A 439 32.08 37.12 -5.38
C TYR A 439 31.35 38.38 -4.87
N PRO A 440 32.07 39.42 -4.41
CA PRO A 440 33.52 39.47 -4.21
C PRO A 440 33.99 38.50 -3.12
N THR A 441 35.25 38.08 -3.17
CA THR A 441 35.81 37.15 -2.18
C THR A 441 35.93 37.80 -0.79
N PRO A 442 35.35 37.23 0.28
CA PRO A 442 35.42 37.80 1.63
C PRO A 442 36.80 37.69 2.29
N ASP A 443 37.14 38.64 3.18
CA ASP A 443 38.40 38.64 3.96
C ASP A 443 38.71 37.32 4.67
N PRO A 444 37.74 36.61 5.30
CA PRO A 444 38.01 35.31 5.91
C PRO A 444 38.49 34.24 4.91
N VAL A 445 38.06 34.31 3.64
CA VAL A 445 38.55 33.40 2.59
C VAL A 445 39.98 33.78 2.21
N HIS A 446 40.29 35.08 2.09
CA HIS A 446 41.67 35.55 1.87
C HIS A 446 42.62 35.07 2.99
N GLU A 447 42.19 35.18 4.25
CA GLU A 447 42.99 34.71 5.39
C GLU A 447 43.12 33.19 5.43
N LEU A 448 42.08 32.42 5.08
CA LEU A 448 42.18 30.97 4.93
C LEU A 448 43.25 30.59 3.90
N VAL A 449 43.23 31.22 2.71
CA VAL A 449 44.19 30.96 1.64
C VAL A 449 45.60 31.38 2.03
N LYS A 450 45.76 32.51 2.71
CA LYS A 450 47.06 32.95 3.24
C LYS A 450 47.63 31.97 4.27
N GLN A 451 46.79 31.39 5.13
CA GLN A 451 47.20 30.45 6.17
C GLN A 451 47.53 29.05 5.61
N ARG A 452 46.69 28.53 4.70
CA ARG A 452 46.79 27.15 4.22
C ARG A 452 47.50 27.03 2.87
N GLY A 453 47.41 28.04 2.01
CA GLY A 453 48.07 28.08 0.71
C GLY A 453 47.89 26.79 -0.09
N ARG A 454 49.01 26.20 -0.50
CA ARG A 454 49.05 24.96 -1.30
C ARG A 454 48.53 23.70 -0.59
N SER A 455 48.31 23.75 0.72
CA SER A 455 47.72 22.62 1.45
C SER A 455 46.21 22.48 1.24
N LEU A 456 45.54 23.52 0.71
CA LEU A 456 44.12 23.48 0.40
C LEU A 456 43.78 22.45 -0.68
N PRO A 457 42.52 21.97 -0.77
CA PRO A 457 42.10 21.13 -1.88
C PRO A 457 42.32 21.85 -3.22
N VAL A 458 42.69 21.09 -4.26
CA VAL A 458 43.06 21.64 -5.56
C VAL A 458 41.92 22.46 -6.18
N GLU A 459 40.69 22.02 -5.98
CA GLU A 459 39.46 22.68 -6.43
C GLU A 459 39.26 24.03 -5.75
N VAL A 460 39.52 24.11 -4.45
CA VAL A 460 39.47 25.36 -3.67
C VAL A 460 40.54 26.33 -4.16
N GLN A 461 41.77 25.85 -4.38
CA GLN A 461 42.88 26.66 -4.89
C GLN A 461 42.53 27.28 -6.26
N ARG A 462 42.00 26.47 -7.19
CA ARG A 462 41.61 26.93 -8.53
C ARG A 462 40.47 27.93 -8.47
N SER A 463 39.43 27.63 -7.70
CA SER A 463 38.27 28.49 -7.57
C SER A 463 38.66 29.89 -7.06
N TYR A 464 39.49 29.93 -6.00
CA TYR A 464 40.00 31.20 -5.49
C TYR A 464 40.89 31.94 -6.51
N LEU A 465 41.78 31.25 -7.22
CA LEU A 465 42.64 31.84 -8.26
C LEU A 465 41.84 32.34 -9.47
N GLY A 466 40.68 31.75 -9.76
CA GLY A 466 39.76 32.24 -10.80
C GLY A 466 39.26 33.64 -10.50
N THR A 467 38.92 33.89 -9.23
CA THR A 467 38.45 35.21 -8.76
C THR A 467 39.60 36.17 -8.42
N ASN A 468 40.73 35.64 -7.94
CA ASN A 468 41.87 36.42 -7.43
C ASN A 468 43.19 36.04 -8.11
N PRO A 469 43.34 36.21 -9.44
CA PRO A 469 44.47 35.69 -10.20
C PRO A 469 45.83 36.33 -9.85
N LYS A 470 45.82 37.50 -9.19
CA LYS A 470 47.04 38.24 -8.79
C LYS A 470 47.45 38.03 -7.34
N THR A 471 46.81 37.09 -6.64
CA THR A 471 47.13 36.81 -5.24
C THR A 471 48.59 36.33 -5.08
N PRO A 472 49.33 36.79 -4.06
CA PRO A 472 50.69 36.32 -3.81
C PRO A 472 50.75 34.93 -3.12
N TYR A 473 49.61 34.39 -2.70
CA TYR A 473 49.55 33.21 -1.83
C TYR A 473 49.41 31.88 -2.59
N LEU A 474 49.01 31.92 -3.87
CA LEU A 474 48.78 30.75 -4.72
C LEU A 474 49.28 31.03 -6.15
N SER A 475 49.56 29.96 -6.91
CA SER A 475 49.87 30.01 -8.34
C SER A 475 49.17 28.86 -9.05
N TYR A 476 48.87 29.03 -10.34
CA TYR A 476 48.40 27.94 -11.21
C TYR A 476 49.50 26.89 -11.48
N ASP A 477 50.77 27.24 -11.26
CA ASP A 477 51.89 26.34 -11.52
C ASP A 477 51.83 25.08 -10.65
N GLY A 478 51.79 23.92 -11.30
CA GLY A 478 51.73 22.62 -10.64
C GLY A 478 50.32 22.15 -10.25
N LEU A 479 49.28 22.95 -10.52
CA LEU A 479 47.90 22.46 -10.42
C LEU A 479 47.59 21.58 -11.64
N PRO A 480 46.93 20.40 -11.47
CA PRO A 480 46.52 19.59 -12.60
C PRO A 480 45.57 20.36 -13.54
N TYR A 481 45.24 19.82 -14.71
CA TYR A 481 44.14 20.37 -15.50
C TYR A 481 42.80 20.04 -14.84
N TRP A 482 41.88 21.00 -14.73
CA TRP A 482 40.55 20.73 -14.18
C TRP A 482 39.68 20.06 -15.24
N GLN A 483 39.06 18.94 -14.87
CA GLN A 483 37.90 18.42 -15.57
C GLN A 483 36.75 18.50 -14.59
N SER A 484 35.69 19.21 -14.96
CA SER A 484 34.46 19.17 -14.19
C SER A 484 34.07 17.71 -13.99
N PRO A 485 33.81 17.25 -12.76
CA PRO A 485 33.23 15.94 -12.55
C PRO A 485 31.99 15.87 -13.42
N LYS A 486 31.94 14.92 -14.37
CA LYS A 486 30.70 14.71 -15.12
C LYS A 486 29.62 14.40 -14.10
N GLU A 487 28.54 15.17 -14.09
CA GLU A 487 27.38 14.82 -13.29
C GLU A 487 27.00 13.38 -13.65
N PRO A 488 27.03 12.45 -12.67
CA PRO A 488 26.71 11.08 -12.95
C PRO A 488 25.25 11.04 -13.38
N GLY A 489 25.01 10.69 -14.64
CA GLY A 489 23.67 10.41 -15.15
C GLY A 489 23.00 9.30 -14.33
N LEU A 490 21.75 9.00 -14.69
CA LEU A 490 21.10 7.79 -14.17
C LEU A 490 21.96 6.56 -14.51
N SER A 491 21.95 5.55 -13.64
CA SER A 491 22.51 4.26 -14.03
C SER A 491 21.79 3.74 -15.29
N PRO A 492 22.45 2.94 -16.14
CA PRO A 492 21.78 2.35 -17.30
C PRO A 492 20.50 1.57 -16.93
N GLU A 493 20.45 0.90 -15.78
CA GLU A 493 19.24 0.20 -15.34
C GLU A 493 18.10 1.17 -14.97
N MET A 494 18.42 2.28 -14.30
CA MET A 494 17.44 3.29 -13.94
C MET A 494 16.91 4.03 -15.17
N GLN A 495 17.80 4.36 -16.12
CA GLN A 495 17.41 4.98 -17.39
C GLN A 495 16.48 4.05 -18.19
N LYS A 496 16.82 2.76 -18.28
CA LYS A 496 15.95 1.77 -18.93
C LYS A 496 14.58 1.69 -18.24
N SER A 497 14.55 1.61 -16.92
CA SER A 497 13.31 1.56 -16.14
C SER A 497 12.45 2.81 -16.34
N LEU A 498 13.08 3.98 -16.50
CA LEU A 498 12.41 5.24 -16.79
C LEU A 498 11.75 5.22 -18.17
N ASP A 499 12.47 4.75 -19.19
CA ASP A 499 11.96 4.71 -20.55
C ASP A 499 10.81 3.71 -20.68
N GLU A 500 10.93 2.54 -20.04
CA GLU A 500 9.85 1.54 -19.94
C GLU A 500 8.61 2.12 -19.24
N TRP A 501 8.79 2.84 -18.13
CA TRP A 501 7.68 3.48 -17.44
C TRP A 501 7.05 4.60 -18.27
N LYS A 502 7.83 5.47 -18.94
CA LYS A 502 7.28 6.53 -19.81
C LYS A 502 6.44 5.94 -20.95
N ALA A 503 6.92 4.87 -21.57
CA ALA A 503 6.18 4.16 -22.60
C ALA A 503 4.86 3.57 -22.04
N GLY A 504 4.94 2.91 -20.88
CA GLY A 504 3.76 2.37 -20.20
C GLY A 504 2.76 3.45 -19.75
N LEU A 505 3.25 4.62 -19.34
CA LEU A 505 2.44 5.77 -18.95
C LEU A 505 1.64 6.31 -20.14
N HIS A 506 2.28 6.50 -21.29
CA HIS A 506 1.60 6.96 -22.50
C HIS A 506 0.50 5.97 -22.92
N ALA A 507 0.81 4.68 -22.93
CA ALA A 507 -0.18 3.64 -23.23
C ALA A 507 -1.37 3.66 -22.26
N ALA A 508 -1.12 3.83 -20.95
CA ALA A 508 -2.17 3.92 -19.94
C ALA A 508 -3.07 5.15 -20.14
N ILE A 509 -2.48 6.32 -20.44
CA ILE A 509 -3.22 7.56 -20.70
C ILE A 509 -4.11 7.43 -21.94
N ASP A 510 -3.57 6.88 -23.03
CA ASP A 510 -4.31 6.72 -24.27
C ASP A 510 -5.47 5.74 -24.08
N THR A 511 -5.24 4.62 -23.38
CA THR A 511 -6.27 3.64 -23.06
C THR A 511 -7.36 4.22 -22.14
N ASP A 512 -7.01 5.03 -21.13
CA ASP A 512 -8.02 5.70 -20.30
C ASP A 512 -8.89 6.64 -21.12
N ARG A 513 -8.26 7.41 -22.02
CA ARG A 513 -8.94 8.38 -22.86
C ARG A 513 -9.95 7.70 -23.79
N GLU A 514 -9.53 6.62 -24.46
CA GLU A 514 -10.43 5.82 -25.31
C GLU A 514 -11.60 5.25 -24.50
N ALA A 515 -11.33 4.68 -23.32
CA ALA A 515 -12.38 4.14 -22.44
C ALA A 515 -13.35 5.22 -21.96
N ARG A 516 -12.87 6.44 -21.67
CA ARG A 516 -13.69 7.61 -21.31
C ARG A 516 -14.59 8.06 -22.44
N ASP A 517 -14.04 8.19 -23.63
CA ASP A 517 -14.78 8.66 -24.80
C ASP A 517 -15.90 7.65 -25.13
N ALA A 518 -15.58 6.35 -25.10
CA ALA A 518 -16.58 5.28 -25.29
C ALA A 518 -17.67 5.27 -24.20
N ALA A 519 -17.29 5.43 -22.92
CA ALA A 519 -18.25 5.52 -21.82
C ALA A 519 -19.17 6.74 -21.96
N THR A 520 -18.64 7.88 -22.39
CA THR A 520 -19.39 9.13 -22.59
C THR A 520 -20.45 8.95 -23.68
N GLU A 521 -20.09 8.30 -24.79
CA GLU A 521 -21.04 7.97 -25.85
C GLU A 521 -22.14 7.03 -25.34
N ARG A 522 -21.75 5.99 -24.58
CA ARG A 522 -22.69 5.04 -23.98
C ARG A 522 -23.66 5.71 -22.99
N PHE A 523 -23.18 6.65 -22.17
CA PHE A 523 -24.04 7.41 -21.25
C PHE A 523 -25.09 8.24 -22.00
N ARG A 524 -24.73 8.87 -23.12
CA ARG A 524 -25.69 9.62 -23.96
C ARG A 524 -26.76 8.70 -24.57
N ALA A 525 -26.41 7.47 -24.94
CA ALA A 525 -27.36 6.51 -25.48
C ALA A 525 -28.40 6.05 -24.45
N VAL A 526 -28.04 6.04 -23.16
CA VAL A 526 -28.91 5.59 -22.07
C VAL A 526 -29.69 6.74 -21.40
N ASP A 527 -29.28 8.00 -21.61
CA ASP A 527 -29.95 9.22 -21.11
C ASP A 527 -31.48 9.30 -21.30
N PRO A 528 -32.09 8.76 -22.39
CA PRO A 528 -33.55 8.71 -22.54
C PRO A 528 -34.27 7.80 -21.53
N HIS A 529 -33.55 6.94 -20.81
CA HIS A 529 -34.10 6.01 -19.83
C HIS A 529 -34.12 6.64 -18.43
N SER A 530 -34.92 7.70 -18.23
CA SER A 530 -35.16 8.21 -16.88
C SER A 530 -35.81 7.11 -16.04
N VAL A 531 -35.04 6.46 -15.17
CA VAL A 531 -35.54 5.40 -14.29
C VAL A 531 -35.93 6.03 -12.96
N GLU A 532 -37.19 5.88 -12.56
CA GLU A 532 -37.60 6.29 -11.23
C GLU A 532 -36.87 5.44 -10.18
N LEU A 533 -36.28 6.09 -9.18
CA LEU A 533 -35.61 5.41 -8.08
C LEU A 533 -36.59 4.50 -7.32
N TYR A 534 -37.84 4.95 -7.19
CA TYR A 534 -38.94 4.21 -6.58
C TYR A 534 -40.05 4.04 -7.61
N ASP A 535 -40.39 2.81 -7.97
CA ASP A 535 -41.42 2.52 -8.99
C ASP A 535 -42.88 2.60 -8.47
N GLY A 536 -43.05 2.98 -7.19
CA GLY A 536 -44.34 3.25 -6.55
C GLY A 536 -45.30 2.05 -6.46
N LYS A 537 -44.88 0.84 -6.85
CA LYS A 537 -45.75 -0.34 -6.94
C LYS A 537 -45.36 -1.49 -6.02
N THR A 538 -44.16 -1.50 -5.46
CA THR A 538 -43.65 -2.60 -4.63
C THR A 538 -42.56 -2.13 -3.66
N ASP A 539 -42.58 -2.63 -2.42
CA ASP A 539 -41.33 -2.88 -1.68
C ASP A 539 -40.41 -3.65 -2.63
N ALA A 540 -39.17 -3.21 -2.84
CA ALA A 540 -38.28 -3.68 -3.92
C ALA A 540 -38.32 -5.20 -4.15
N PRO A 541 -38.01 -5.71 -5.37
CA PRO A 541 -38.05 -7.15 -5.67
C PRO A 541 -37.35 -7.94 -4.57
N GLU A 542 -38.01 -8.98 -4.04
CA GLU A 542 -37.49 -9.75 -2.90
C GLU A 542 -36.02 -10.15 -3.18
N PRO A 543 -35.11 -9.99 -2.20
CA PRO A 543 -33.75 -10.43 -2.39
C PRO A 543 -33.77 -11.92 -2.76
N PRO A 544 -32.91 -12.37 -3.69
CA PRO A 544 -32.77 -13.80 -3.93
C PRO A 544 -32.53 -14.50 -2.58
N PRO A 545 -33.11 -15.69 -2.35
CA PRO A 545 -32.92 -16.39 -1.10
C PRO A 545 -31.43 -16.49 -0.81
N ALA A 546 -31.04 -16.16 0.42
CA ALA A 546 -29.64 -16.19 0.82
C ALA A 546 -29.04 -17.55 0.44
N PRO A 547 -27.80 -17.60 -0.06
CA PRO A 547 -27.13 -18.87 -0.24
C PRO A 547 -27.19 -19.64 1.10
N PRO A 548 -27.57 -20.92 1.09
CA PRO A 548 -27.71 -21.69 2.32
C PRO A 548 -26.41 -21.62 3.10
N THR A 549 -26.51 -21.32 4.38
CA THR A 549 -25.38 -21.32 5.32
C THR A 549 -24.69 -22.69 5.31
N PRO A 550 -23.41 -22.79 5.71
CA PRO A 550 -22.74 -24.07 5.84
C PRO A 550 -23.53 -25.08 6.68
N GLU A 551 -24.22 -24.61 7.73
CA GLU A 551 -25.11 -25.41 8.57
C GLU A 551 -26.36 -25.88 7.80
N GLU A 552 -26.97 -25.06 6.96
CA GLU A 552 -28.11 -25.45 6.11
C GLU A 552 -27.70 -26.40 4.99
N VAL A 553 -26.51 -26.23 4.40
CA VAL A 553 -25.94 -27.16 3.42
C VAL A 553 -25.66 -28.51 4.07
N GLU A 554 -25.12 -28.52 5.29
CA GLU A 554 -24.84 -29.73 6.05
C GLU A 554 -26.13 -30.43 6.50
N ALA A 555 -27.13 -29.68 6.98
CA ALA A 555 -28.45 -30.22 7.31
C ALA A 555 -29.17 -30.79 6.09
N THR A 556 -29.07 -30.15 4.93
CA THR A 556 -29.63 -30.67 3.67
C THR A 556 -28.94 -31.96 3.26
N ARG A 557 -27.61 -32.03 3.39
CA ARG A 557 -26.82 -33.23 3.08
C ARG A 557 -27.13 -34.37 4.05
N GLU A 558 -27.30 -34.09 5.34
CA GLU A 558 -27.74 -35.08 6.34
C GLU A 558 -29.15 -35.59 6.05
N ALA A 559 -30.08 -34.71 5.67
CA ALA A 559 -31.43 -35.10 5.29
C ALA A 559 -31.46 -35.96 4.03
N GLU A 560 -30.65 -35.64 3.01
CA GLU A 560 -30.48 -36.46 1.81
C GLU A 560 -29.89 -37.83 2.13
N GLN A 561 -28.91 -37.88 3.04
CA GLN A 561 -28.29 -39.12 3.50
C GLN A 561 -29.27 -40.00 4.27
N LEU A 562 -30.04 -39.44 5.20
CA LEU A 562 -31.12 -40.13 5.92
C LEU A 562 -32.20 -40.65 4.96
N HIS A 563 -32.57 -39.87 3.95
CA HIS A 563 -33.54 -40.29 2.94
C HIS A 563 -32.99 -41.38 2.01
N ALA A 564 -31.68 -41.39 1.75
CA ALA A 564 -31.01 -42.46 1.02
C ALA A 564 -30.94 -43.75 1.85
N GLU A 565 -30.60 -43.65 3.14
CA GLU A 565 -30.55 -44.79 4.07
C GLU A 565 -31.94 -45.40 4.29
N SER A 566 -32.98 -44.58 4.44
CA SER A 566 -34.37 -45.04 4.56
C SER A 566 -34.86 -45.77 3.30
N ARG A 567 -34.52 -45.25 2.10
CA ARG A 567 -34.83 -45.94 0.83
C ARG A 567 -34.10 -47.28 0.70
N LYS A 568 -32.84 -47.33 1.13
CA LYS A 568 -32.06 -48.57 1.15
C LYS A 568 -32.68 -49.60 2.08
N LEU A 569 -33.02 -49.21 3.31
CA LEU A 569 -33.66 -50.09 4.28
C LEU A 569 -35.00 -50.65 3.78
N MET A 570 -35.82 -49.81 3.13
CA MET A 570 -37.10 -50.24 2.56
C MET A 570 -36.91 -51.24 1.41
N ARG A 571 -35.89 -51.04 0.56
CA ARG A 571 -35.52 -52.00 -0.48
C ARG A 571 -35.07 -53.34 0.12
N ASP A 572 -34.15 -53.32 1.09
CA ASP A 572 -33.65 -54.53 1.75
C ASP A 572 -34.80 -55.32 2.42
N GLN A 573 -35.78 -54.63 3.01
CA GLN A 573 -36.98 -55.27 3.57
C GLN A 573 -37.88 -55.92 2.51
N MET A 574 -38.04 -55.27 1.35
CA MET A 574 -38.80 -55.82 0.23
C MET A 574 -38.11 -57.02 -0.40
N GLU A 575 -36.78 -57.01 -0.53
CA GLU A 575 -35.98 -58.15 -0.99
C GLU A 575 -36.11 -59.35 -0.03
N GLN A 576 -35.99 -59.13 1.28
CA GLN A 576 -36.22 -60.20 2.28
C GLN A 576 -37.66 -60.75 2.23
N ALA A 577 -38.65 -59.90 1.94
CA ALA A 577 -40.04 -60.34 1.77
C ALA A 577 -40.19 -61.22 0.53
N ILE A 578 -39.53 -60.88 -0.58
CA ILE A 578 -39.48 -61.69 -1.80
C ILE A 578 -38.85 -63.05 -1.51
N GLU A 579 -37.68 -63.10 -0.84
CA GLU A 579 -37.02 -64.37 -0.48
C GLU A 579 -37.91 -65.28 0.37
N ARG A 580 -38.63 -64.72 1.35
CA ARG A 580 -39.58 -65.48 2.17
C ARG A 580 -40.76 -66.00 1.35
N MET A 581 -41.27 -65.21 0.41
CA MET A 581 -42.33 -65.63 -0.50
C MET A 581 -41.87 -66.70 -1.48
N GLU A 582 -40.64 -66.63 -1.99
CA GLU A 582 -40.06 -67.67 -2.84
C GLU A 582 -39.87 -68.99 -2.07
N ALA A 583 -39.42 -68.93 -0.82
CA ALA A 583 -39.35 -70.10 0.05
C ALA A 583 -40.75 -70.71 0.32
N MET A 584 -41.75 -69.86 0.59
CA MET A 584 -43.14 -70.29 0.77
C MET A 584 -43.73 -70.90 -0.50
N ARG A 585 -43.42 -70.31 -1.66
CA ARG A 585 -43.81 -70.81 -2.97
C ARG A 585 -43.32 -72.23 -3.19
N GLU A 586 -42.04 -72.53 -2.94
CA GLU A 586 -41.49 -73.88 -3.11
C GLU A 586 -42.12 -74.89 -2.15
N GLN A 587 -42.50 -74.49 -0.93
CA GLN A 587 -43.22 -75.36 0.00
C GLN A 587 -44.64 -75.70 -0.50
N VAL A 588 -45.34 -74.75 -1.10
CA VAL A 588 -46.76 -74.89 -1.50
C VAL A 588 -46.91 -75.47 -2.92
N LYS A 589 -45.84 -75.45 -3.73
CA LYS A 589 -45.80 -75.92 -5.12
C LYS A 589 -46.26 -77.35 -5.33
N THR A 590 -46.12 -78.20 -4.32
CA THR A 590 -46.53 -79.62 -4.37
C THR A 590 -47.99 -79.85 -4.02
N PHE A 591 -48.69 -78.84 -3.47
CA PHE A 591 -50.04 -79.00 -2.90
C PHE A 591 -51.11 -78.11 -3.54
N SER A 592 -50.78 -76.92 -4.09
CA SER A 592 -51.78 -76.00 -4.63
C SER A 592 -51.24 -75.12 -5.78
N PRO A 593 -51.63 -75.40 -7.04
CA PRO A 593 -51.26 -74.57 -8.19
C PRO A 593 -51.82 -73.13 -8.11
N GLU A 594 -53.01 -72.95 -7.55
CA GLU A 594 -53.63 -71.62 -7.41
C GLU A 594 -52.88 -70.74 -6.41
N SER A 595 -52.39 -71.33 -5.31
CA SER A 595 -51.59 -70.60 -4.32
C SER A 595 -50.23 -70.18 -4.87
N VAL A 596 -49.60 -71.01 -5.72
CA VAL A 596 -48.36 -70.62 -6.42
C VAL A 596 -48.58 -69.40 -7.31
N LYS A 597 -49.68 -69.40 -8.08
CA LYS A 597 -50.01 -68.26 -8.95
C LYS A 597 -50.19 -66.96 -8.17
N MET A 598 -50.88 -67.02 -7.02
CA MET A 598 -51.07 -65.85 -6.16
C MET A 598 -49.75 -65.34 -5.57
N ILE A 599 -48.84 -66.24 -5.16
CA ILE A 599 -47.51 -65.85 -4.65
C ILE A 599 -46.64 -65.25 -5.77
N ASP A 600 -46.70 -65.81 -6.98
CA ASP A 600 -45.98 -65.26 -8.14
C ASP A 600 -46.46 -63.85 -8.50
N GLU A 601 -47.78 -63.58 -8.43
CA GLU A 601 -48.33 -62.24 -8.62
C GLU A 601 -47.87 -61.25 -7.54
N GLN A 602 -47.78 -61.67 -6.27
CA GLN A 602 -47.29 -60.83 -5.17
C GLN A 602 -45.78 -60.53 -5.28
N ILE A 603 -44.97 -61.52 -5.66
CA ILE A 603 -43.54 -61.31 -5.92
C ILE A 603 -43.34 -60.34 -7.09
N ALA A 604 -44.10 -60.51 -8.18
CA ALA A 604 -44.03 -59.60 -9.33
C ALA A 604 -44.41 -58.16 -8.96
N GLN A 605 -45.40 -57.98 -8.07
CA GLN A 605 -45.79 -56.66 -7.58
C GLN A 605 -44.69 -56.01 -6.71
N LEU A 606 -44.01 -56.78 -5.85
CA LEU A 606 -42.91 -56.26 -5.04
C LEU A 606 -41.67 -55.93 -5.86
N ARG A 607 -41.30 -56.77 -6.85
CA ARG A 607 -40.21 -56.48 -7.80
C ARG A 607 -40.44 -55.16 -8.54
N LYS A 608 -41.67 -54.96 -9.03
CA LYS A 608 -42.08 -53.71 -9.67
C LYS A 608 -41.97 -52.49 -8.74
N GLN A 609 -42.18 -52.66 -7.43
CA GLN A 609 -42.05 -51.56 -6.45
C GLN A 609 -40.59 -51.20 -6.14
N ILE A 610 -39.65 -52.15 -6.22
CA ILE A 610 -38.21 -51.90 -6.02
C ILE A 610 -37.47 -51.48 -7.30
N GLY A 611 -38.13 -51.61 -8.46
CA GLY A 611 -37.63 -51.19 -9.78
C GLY A 611 -37.00 -52.31 -10.60
N GLU A 612 -37.32 -53.57 -10.30
CA GLU A 612 -37.00 -54.78 -11.07
C GLU A 612 -38.20 -55.20 -11.94
#